data_AF-A0A938KL50-F1
#
_entry.id   AF-A0A938KL50-F1
#
_cell.length_a   1.000
_cell.length_b   1.000
_cell.length_c   1.000
_cell.angle_alpha   90.00
_cell.angle_beta   90.00
_cell.angle_gamma   90.00
#
_symmetry.space_group_name_H-M   'P 1'
#
loop_
_entity.id
_entity.type
_entity.pdbx_description
1 polymer ?
#
loop_
_entity_poly.entity_id
_entity_poly.type
_entity_poly.pdbx_seq_one_letter_code
_entity_poly.pdbx_strand_id
1 'polypeptide(L)'
;MKRRGFTLVELLVAAGITAAIAGFIAIIVMNVSSTWSRASTRLGADAQARILLDQLQLDLQGALFREDGNVWLAADLLNGSSGGATGLWQIAPRNPKPVGGLSLDLTATRADLRAEDRGRLERSRYGTAGVWLRFFTTSRGTNTSTATMSSPAAVGYQIIRRFTATNPANL
;
A
#
# COMPACT_ATOMS: atom_id res chain seq x y z
N MET A 1 36.22 1.04 -66.06
CA MET A 1 35.91 0.69 -64.66
C MET A 1 34.60 -0.08 -64.60
N LYS A 2 34.62 -1.41 -64.39
CA LYS A 2 33.38 -2.21 -64.28
C LYS A 2 32.79 -2.02 -62.88
N ARG A 3 31.67 -1.30 -62.78
CA ARG A 3 30.87 -1.24 -61.54
C ARG A 3 30.15 -2.59 -61.41
N ARG A 4 30.48 -3.37 -60.37
CA ARG A 4 29.72 -4.56 -60.00
C ARG A 4 28.54 -4.11 -59.14
N GLY A 5 27.32 -4.36 -59.60
CA GLY A 5 26.09 -4.14 -58.84
C GLY A 5 25.81 -5.33 -57.91
N PHE A 6 25.02 -5.09 -56.87
CA PHE A 6 24.54 -6.13 -55.97
C PHE A 6 23.59 -7.09 -56.68
N THR A 7 23.68 -8.38 -56.34
CA THR A 7 22.72 -9.39 -56.78
C THR A 7 21.44 -9.34 -55.93
N LEU A 8 20.32 -9.79 -56.52
CA LEU A 8 19.03 -9.88 -55.79
C LEU A 8 19.14 -10.73 -54.52
N VAL A 9 19.99 -11.77 -54.54
CA VAL A 9 20.21 -12.66 -53.38
C VAL A 9 20.89 -11.90 -52.25
N GLU A 10 21.95 -11.13 -52.53
CA GLU A 10 22.63 -10.33 -51.50
C GLU A 10 21.71 -9.25 -50.91
N LEU A 11 20.85 -8.64 -51.73
CA LEU A 11 19.88 -7.65 -51.26
C LEU A 11 18.83 -8.29 -50.35
N LEU A 12 18.36 -9.50 -50.69
CA LEU A 12 17.42 -10.26 -49.88
C LEU A 12 18.04 -10.73 -48.55
N VAL A 13 19.31 -11.16 -48.58
CA VAL A 13 20.06 -11.52 -47.36
C VAL A 13 20.27 -10.29 -46.47
N ALA A 14 20.68 -9.15 -47.04
CA ALA A 14 20.86 -7.91 -46.29
C ALA A 14 19.54 -7.44 -45.64
N ALA A 15 18.42 -7.52 -46.37
CA ALA A 15 17.09 -7.22 -45.84
C ALA A 15 16.69 -8.19 -44.72
N GLY A 16 16.98 -9.48 -44.87
CA GLY A 16 16.72 -10.50 -43.85
C GLY A 16 17.51 -10.26 -42.55
N ILE A 17 18.81 -9.96 -42.66
CA ILE A 17 19.67 -9.63 -41.51
C ILE A 17 19.16 -8.36 -40.82
N THR A 18 18.81 -7.33 -41.61
CA THR A 18 18.26 -6.08 -41.06
C THR A 18 16.96 -6.31 -40.30
N ALA A 19 16.04 -7.09 -40.87
CA ALA A 19 14.78 -7.44 -40.22
C ALA A 19 15.01 -8.24 -38.92
N ALA A 20 15.96 -9.18 -38.92
CA ALA A 20 16.31 -9.93 -37.73
C ALA A 20 16.86 -9.03 -36.62
N ILE A 21 17.81 -8.14 -36.95
CA ILE A 21 18.38 -7.16 -36.00
C ILE A 21 17.30 -6.22 -35.46
N ALA A 22 16.43 -5.69 -36.33
CA ALA A 22 15.33 -4.83 -35.91
C ALA A 22 14.37 -5.55 -34.95
N GLY A 23 14.07 -6.84 -35.19
CA GLY A 23 13.27 -7.66 -34.28
C GLY A 23 13.92 -7.83 -32.91
N PHE A 24 15.23 -8.11 -32.87
CA PHE A 24 15.97 -8.21 -31.60
C PHE A 24 15.96 -6.90 -30.82
N ILE A 25 16.18 -5.76 -31.50
CA ILE A 25 16.15 -4.44 -30.87
C ILE A 25 14.75 -4.17 -30.28
N ALA A 26 13.69 -4.48 -31.01
CA ALA A 26 12.32 -4.30 -30.52
C ALA A 26 12.08 -5.08 -29.22
N ILE A 27 12.53 -6.33 -29.14
CA ILE A 27 12.42 -7.16 -27.92
C ILE A 27 13.16 -6.53 -26.74
N ILE A 28 14.39 -6.05 -26.95
CA ILE A 28 15.17 -5.41 -25.89
C ILE A 28 14.48 -4.14 -25.40
N VAL A 29 14.00 -3.28 -26.30
CA VAL A 29 13.30 -2.04 -25.95
C VAL A 29 12.02 -2.34 -25.15
N MET A 30 11.26 -3.37 -25.52
CA MET A 30 10.07 -3.79 -24.75
C MET A 30 10.43 -4.23 -23.32
N ASN A 31 11.51 -5.01 -23.17
CA ASN A 31 11.97 -5.47 -21.86
C ASN A 31 12.50 -4.32 -20.98
N VAL A 32 13.29 -3.41 -21.56
CA VAL A 32 13.80 -2.22 -20.84
C VAL A 32 12.66 -1.29 -20.45
N SER A 33 11.72 -1.02 -21.36
CA SER A 33 10.56 -0.16 -21.10
C SER A 33 9.68 -0.72 -19.98
N SER A 34 9.38 -2.01 -19.99
CA SER A 34 8.59 -2.64 -18.94
C SER A 34 9.30 -2.63 -17.58
N THR A 35 10.62 -2.86 -17.56
CA THR A 35 11.42 -2.80 -16.34
C THR A 35 11.49 -1.38 -15.79
N TRP A 36 11.72 -0.40 -16.67
CA TRP A 36 11.76 1.02 -16.33
C TRP A 36 10.42 1.50 -15.77
N SER A 37 9.31 1.14 -16.43
CA SER A 37 7.96 1.46 -15.97
C SER A 37 7.72 0.94 -14.55
N ARG A 38 8.05 -0.33 -14.28
CA ARG A 38 7.92 -0.93 -12.94
C ARG A 38 8.78 -0.23 -11.90
N ALA A 39 10.04 0.08 -12.24
CA ALA A 39 10.94 0.79 -11.34
C ALA A 39 10.42 2.20 -11.02
N SER A 40 9.95 2.93 -12.04
CA SER A 40 9.36 4.25 -11.89
C SER A 40 8.09 4.22 -11.02
N THR A 41 7.18 3.27 -11.26
CA THR A 41 5.98 3.10 -10.42
C THR A 41 6.34 2.79 -8.97
N ARG A 42 7.35 1.93 -8.73
CA ARG A 42 7.82 1.62 -7.38
C ARG A 42 8.39 2.85 -6.68
N LEU A 43 9.24 3.62 -7.35
CA LEU A 43 9.79 4.86 -6.79
C LEU A 43 8.69 5.88 -6.46
N GLY A 44 7.70 6.02 -7.34
CA GLY A 44 6.53 6.85 -7.10
C GLY A 44 5.73 6.41 -5.87
N ALA A 45 5.49 5.10 -5.73
CA ALA A 45 4.81 4.54 -4.56
C ALA A 45 5.61 4.75 -3.27
N ASP A 46 6.93 4.55 -3.29
CA ASP A 46 7.80 4.77 -2.13
C ASP A 46 7.83 6.25 -1.71
N ALA A 47 7.86 7.18 -2.68
CA ALA A 47 7.79 8.62 -2.41
C ALA A 47 6.44 9.02 -1.79
N GLN A 48 5.33 8.52 -2.33
CA GLN A 48 4.00 8.75 -1.77
C GLN A 48 3.87 8.17 -0.34
N ALA A 49 4.40 6.97 -0.11
CA ALA A 49 4.40 6.33 1.20
C ALA A 49 5.16 7.17 2.23
N ARG A 50 6.34 7.71 1.88
CA ARG A 50 7.12 8.60 2.75
C ARG A 50 6.31 9.83 3.15
N ILE A 51 5.70 10.53 2.19
CA ILE A 51 4.90 11.72 2.46
C ILE A 51 3.74 11.41 3.42
N LEU A 52 3.01 10.31 3.17
CA LEU A 52 1.90 9.90 4.03
C LEU A 52 2.35 9.49 5.43
N LEU A 53 3.48 8.78 5.55
CA LEU A 53 4.03 8.36 6.84
C LEU A 53 4.60 9.54 7.63
N ASP A 54 5.23 10.51 6.97
CA ASP A 54 5.71 11.74 7.59
C ASP A 54 4.53 12.56 8.11
N GLN A 55 3.45 12.68 7.34
CA GLN A 55 2.22 13.34 7.78
C GLN A 55 1.59 12.63 8.98
N LEU A 56 1.47 11.29 8.93
CA LEU A 56 0.96 10.49 10.04
C LEU A 56 1.83 10.66 11.29
N GLN A 57 3.16 10.72 11.14
CA GLN A 57 4.07 10.97 12.24
C GLN A 57 3.83 12.35 12.85
N LEU A 58 3.71 13.39 12.03
CA LEU A 58 3.44 14.75 12.50
C LEU A 58 2.12 14.83 13.26
N ASP A 59 1.07 14.20 12.74
CA ASP A 59 -0.22 14.18 13.39
C ASP A 59 -0.16 13.43 14.74
N LEU A 60 0.50 12.27 14.79
CA LEU A 60 0.69 11.52 16.04
C LEU A 60 1.53 12.27 17.07
N GLN A 61 2.56 13.00 16.64
CA GLN A 61 3.37 13.84 17.53
C GLN A 61 2.58 15.04 18.08
N GLY A 62 1.61 15.55 17.31
CA GLY A 62 0.69 16.60 17.72
C GLY A 62 -0.58 16.09 18.41
N ALA A 63 -0.69 14.78 18.69
CA ALA A 63 -1.91 14.19 19.22
C ALA A 63 -2.25 14.75 20.60
N LEU A 64 -3.53 15.10 20.77
CA LEU A 64 -4.06 15.69 21.99
C LEU A 64 -4.74 14.61 22.83
N PHE A 65 -4.37 14.54 24.11
CA PHE A 65 -4.96 13.65 25.10
C PHE A 65 -5.40 14.46 26.32
N ARG A 66 -6.60 14.20 26.84
CA ARG A 66 -7.11 14.81 28.07
C ARG A 66 -7.70 13.75 28.99
N GLU A 67 -7.54 13.96 30.29
CA GLU A 67 -8.08 13.10 31.34
C GLU A 67 -9.50 13.56 31.74
N ASP A 68 -10.42 13.66 30.78
CA ASP A 68 -11.80 14.10 31.01
C ASP A 68 -12.83 12.95 30.89
N GLY A 69 -12.34 11.71 30.75
CA GLY A 69 -13.18 10.52 30.55
C GLY A 69 -13.70 10.33 29.13
N ASN A 70 -13.40 11.24 28.19
CA ASN A 70 -13.75 11.10 26.77
C ASN A 70 -12.71 10.30 25.98
N VAL A 71 -13.10 9.80 24.80
CA VAL A 71 -12.21 9.06 23.90
C VAL A 71 -11.50 10.02 22.95
N TRP A 72 -10.21 10.27 23.19
CA TRP A 72 -9.36 11.17 22.39
C TRP A 72 -8.58 10.46 21.28
N LEU A 73 -8.42 9.15 21.40
CA LEU A 73 -7.82 8.27 20.40
C LEU A 73 -8.62 6.96 20.37
N ALA A 74 -9.04 6.57 19.17
CA ALA A 74 -9.77 5.34 18.92
C ALA A 74 -9.14 4.57 17.76
N ALA A 75 -9.09 3.25 17.90
CA ALA A 75 -8.71 2.34 16.84
C ALA A 75 -9.81 1.30 16.64
N ASP A 76 -10.50 1.34 15.50
CA ASP A 76 -11.57 0.41 15.17
C ASP A 76 -11.08 -0.62 14.17
N LEU A 77 -11.13 -1.88 14.57
CA LEU A 77 -10.75 -3.01 13.72
C LEU A 77 -11.82 -3.24 12.64
N LEU A 78 -11.39 -3.24 11.37
CA LEU A 78 -12.25 -3.53 10.23
C LEU A 78 -12.33 -5.06 10.04
N ASN A 79 -13.54 -5.61 10.12
CA ASN A 79 -13.86 -6.99 9.77
C ASN A 79 -14.92 -7.01 8.66
N GLY A 80 -14.97 -8.10 7.88
CA GLY A 80 -15.95 -8.25 6.79
C GLY A 80 -17.41 -8.17 7.24
N SER A 81 -17.70 -8.45 8.52
CA SER A 81 -19.04 -8.35 9.11
C SER A 81 -19.38 -7.00 9.76
N SER A 82 -18.40 -6.14 10.05
CA SER A 82 -18.59 -4.85 10.76
C SER A 82 -18.59 -3.63 9.83
N GLY A 83 -19.13 -3.78 8.61
CA GLY A 83 -19.33 -2.67 7.67
C GLY A 83 -18.06 -2.20 6.93
N GLY A 84 -16.98 -2.99 7.00
CA GLY A 84 -15.68 -2.63 6.43
C GLY A 84 -15.14 -3.67 5.44
N ALA A 85 -16.00 -4.31 4.65
CA ALA A 85 -15.55 -5.21 3.60
C ALA A 85 -14.90 -4.40 2.48
N THR A 86 -13.62 -4.07 2.63
CA THR A 86 -12.86 -3.41 1.56
C THR A 86 -12.79 -4.28 0.29
N GLY A 87 -13.08 -5.59 0.40
CA GLY A 87 -12.95 -6.56 -0.69
C GLY A 87 -11.50 -6.81 -1.11
N LEU A 88 -10.54 -6.08 -0.51
CA LEU A 88 -9.13 -6.09 -0.88
C LEU A 88 -8.34 -7.23 -0.22
N TRP A 89 -8.94 -7.94 0.73
CA TRP A 89 -8.36 -9.15 1.33
C TRP A 89 -8.94 -10.39 0.67
N GLN A 90 -8.10 -11.13 -0.06
CA GLN A 90 -8.47 -12.36 -0.75
C GLN A 90 -7.99 -13.59 0.06
N ILE A 91 -8.91 -14.52 0.33
CA ILE A 91 -8.57 -15.81 0.94
C ILE A 91 -7.83 -16.65 -0.11
N ALA A 92 -6.57 -16.98 0.14
CA ALA A 92 -5.77 -17.82 -0.74
C ALA A 92 -5.04 -18.91 0.06
N PRO A 93 -4.77 -20.10 -0.51
CA PRO A 93 -4.03 -21.18 0.17
C PRO A 93 -2.65 -20.77 0.70
N ARG A 94 -2.01 -19.78 0.05
CA ARG A 94 -0.71 -19.21 0.46
C ARG A 94 -0.82 -18.16 1.58
N ASN A 95 -2.04 -17.76 1.94
CA ASN A 95 -2.33 -16.80 3.00
C ASN A 95 -3.49 -17.33 3.89
N PRO A 96 -3.33 -18.50 4.52
CA PRO A 96 -4.37 -19.06 5.35
C PRO A 96 -4.61 -18.11 6.54
N LYS A 97 -5.86 -17.69 6.71
CA LYS A 97 -6.28 -16.96 7.91
C LYS A 97 -5.90 -17.79 9.15
N PRO A 98 -5.57 -17.17 10.29
CA PRO A 98 -5.76 -17.83 11.57
C PRO A 98 -7.21 -18.35 11.65
N VAL A 99 -7.38 -19.66 11.74
CA VAL A 99 -8.68 -20.33 11.76
C VAL A 99 -9.50 -19.78 12.95
N GLY A 100 -10.80 -19.48 12.75
CA GLY A 100 -11.72 -19.15 13.87
C GLY A 100 -12.54 -17.85 13.79
N GLY A 101 -12.63 -17.17 12.65
CA GLY A 101 -13.67 -16.13 12.43
C GLY A 101 -13.46 -14.78 13.13
N LEU A 102 -13.03 -14.75 14.39
CA LEU A 102 -12.94 -13.57 15.22
C LEU A 102 -11.49 -13.08 15.34
N SER A 103 -11.22 -11.96 14.68
CA SER A 103 -9.95 -11.24 14.80
C SER A 103 -10.25 -9.89 15.43
N LEU A 104 -10.59 -9.95 16.71
CA LEU A 104 -10.64 -8.84 17.64
C LEU A 104 -10.35 -9.44 19.01
N ASP A 105 -9.23 -9.11 19.63
CA ASP A 105 -9.35 -8.49 20.96
C ASP A 105 -8.02 -7.86 21.38
N LEU A 106 -8.01 -6.53 21.50
CA LEU A 106 -7.07 -5.79 22.34
C LEU A 106 -7.65 -5.55 23.74
N THR A 107 -8.95 -5.82 23.90
CA THR A 107 -9.74 -5.63 25.12
C THR A 107 -9.76 -6.93 25.93
N ALA A 108 -10.04 -6.82 27.23
CA ALA A 108 -10.03 -7.98 28.13
C ALA A 108 -11.31 -8.85 28.05
N THR A 109 -12.09 -8.75 26.96
CA THR A 109 -13.48 -9.24 26.88
C THR A 109 -13.63 -10.64 26.28
N ARG A 110 -12.56 -11.22 25.75
CA ARG A 110 -12.63 -12.52 25.08
C ARG A 110 -12.82 -13.69 26.03
N ALA A 111 -14.05 -14.20 26.09
CA ALA A 111 -14.42 -15.36 26.91
C ALA A 111 -13.60 -16.64 26.57
N ASP A 112 -13.22 -16.80 25.31
CA ASP A 112 -12.48 -17.99 24.81
C ASP A 112 -11.00 -18.04 25.21
N LEU A 113 -10.44 -16.91 25.67
CA LEU A 113 -9.07 -16.87 26.20
C LEU A 113 -9.09 -17.10 27.71
N ARG A 114 -8.05 -17.75 28.24
CA ARG A 114 -7.78 -17.76 29.68
C ARG A 114 -7.74 -16.33 30.18
N ALA A 115 -8.27 -16.08 31.38
CA ALA A 115 -8.40 -14.74 31.94
C ALA A 115 -7.07 -13.97 31.94
N GLU A 116 -5.97 -14.66 32.24
CA GLU A 116 -4.59 -14.16 32.23
C GLU A 116 -4.07 -13.71 30.86
N ASP A 117 -4.73 -14.12 29.78
CA ASP A 117 -4.30 -13.87 28.41
C ASP A 117 -5.11 -12.78 27.70
N ARG A 118 -6.14 -12.25 28.36
CA ARG A 118 -7.02 -11.21 27.83
C ARG A 118 -6.32 -9.85 27.91
N GLY A 119 -6.40 -9.05 26.84
CA GLY A 119 -5.73 -7.74 26.78
C GLY A 119 -4.22 -7.76 26.52
N ARG A 120 -3.60 -8.94 26.36
CA ARG A 120 -2.18 -9.08 26.01
C ARG A 120 -1.96 -8.85 24.51
N LEU A 121 -1.16 -7.85 24.15
CA LEU A 121 -0.83 -7.49 22.77
C LEU A 121 -0.27 -8.68 21.97
N GLU A 122 0.57 -9.49 22.58
CA GLU A 122 1.19 -10.69 22.01
C GLU A 122 0.18 -11.79 21.65
N ARG A 123 -1.02 -11.76 22.22
CA ARG A 123 -2.12 -12.69 21.93
C ARG A 123 -3.27 -12.05 21.17
N SER A 124 -3.21 -10.75 20.92
CA SER A 124 -4.18 -10.03 20.09
C SER A 124 -4.10 -10.50 18.63
N ARG A 125 -5.26 -10.77 18.02
CA ARG A 125 -5.38 -11.08 16.59
C ARG A 125 -6.12 -9.94 15.89
N TYR A 126 -5.57 -9.46 14.78
CA TYR A 126 -6.04 -8.26 14.07
C TYR A 126 -6.98 -8.59 12.90
N GLY A 127 -8.00 -7.74 12.70
CA GLY A 127 -9.05 -7.83 11.68
C GLY A 127 -8.57 -8.17 10.26
N THR A 128 -9.48 -8.73 9.45
CA THR A 128 -9.17 -9.15 8.07
C THR A 128 -9.09 -7.96 7.10
N ALA A 129 -9.71 -6.83 7.41
CA ALA A 129 -9.87 -5.72 6.47
C ALA A 129 -9.06 -4.47 6.82
N GLY A 130 -8.37 -4.44 7.97
CA GLY A 130 -7.53 -3.31 8.39
C GLY A 130 -7.96 -2.68 9.72
N VAL A 131 -7.61 -1.40 9.91
CA VAL A 131 -7.98 -0.60 11.08
C VAL A 131 -8.29 0.84 10.68
N TRP A 132 -9.29 1.45 11.30
CA TRP A 132 -9.45 2.90 11.34
C TRP A 132 -8.75 3.43 12.58
N LEU A 133 -7.87 4.41 12.42
CA LEU A 133 -7.24 5.15 13.51
C LEU A 133 -7.79 6.58 13.51
N ARG A 134 -8.40 7.00 14.60
CA ARG A 134 -9.07 8.31 14.73
C ARG A 134 -8.58 9.01 15.99
N PHE A 135 -8.15 10.25 15.87
CA PHE A 135 -7.68 11.04 17.01
C PHE A 135 -7.71 12.54 16.69
N PHE A 136 -7.51 13.36 17.74
CA PHE A 136 -7.36 14.80 17.59
C PHE A 136 -5.88 15.18 17.61
N THR A 137 -5.48 16.07 16.71
CA THR A 137 -4.12 16.62 16.62
C THR A 137 -4.17 18.15 16.52
N THR A 138 -3.03 18.82 16.53
CA THR A 138 -2.94 20.27 16.28
C THR A 138 -2.56 20.52 14.83
N SER A 139 -3.45 21.14 14.05
CA SER A 139 -3.10 21.66 12.73
C SER A 139 -2.12 22.81 12.88
N ARG A 140 -0.99 22.77 12.15
CA ARG A 140 0.02 23.83 12.17
C ARG A 140 -0.41 24.97 11.26
N GLY A 141 -0.81 26.07 11.88
CA GLY A 141 -1.04 27.33 11.18
C GLY A 141 0.24 28.17 11.09
N THR A 142 0.28 29.16 10.18
CA THR A 142 1.38 30.13 10.12
C THR A 142 1.35 31.12 11.28
N ASN A 143 0.29 31.11 12.10
CA ASN A 143 0.10 31.92 13.30
C ASN A 143 0.27 33.43 13.04
N THR A 144 -0.08 33.89 11.83
CA THR A 144 0.02 35.30 11.42
C THR A 144 -1.30 36.07 11.57
N SER A 145 -2.43 35.36 11.67
CA SER A 145 -3.74 35.93 11.98
C SER A 145 -4.61 34.87 12.66
N THR A 146 -5.73 35.29 13.24
CA THR A 146 -6.73 34.38 13.84
C THR A 146 -7.23 33.31 12.88
N ALA A 147 -7.26 33.58 11.57
CA ALA A 147 -7.63 32.61 10.55
C ALA A 147 -6.52 31.59 10.23
N THR A 148 -5.26 31.89 10.58
CA THR A 148 -4.09 31.03 10.37
C THR A 148 -3.48 30.53 11.68
N MET A 149 -4.21 30.64 12.79
CA MET A 149 -3.77 30.10 14.07
C MET A 149 -3.81 28.58 14.07
N SER A 150 -2.84 27.99 14.78
CA SER A 150 -2.83 26.56 15.03
C SER A 150 -4.06 26.19 15.87
N SER A 151 -4.80 25.18 15.43
CA SER A 151 -6.08 24.79 16.03
C SER A 151 -6.20 23.27 16.15
N PRO A 152 -6.98 22.77 17.12
CA PRO A 152 -7.29 21.35 17.20
C PRO A 152 -8.01 20.89 15.92
N ALA A 153 -7.52 19.81 15.33
CA ALA A 153 -8.07 19.17 14.14
C ALA A 153 -8.35 17.70 14.43
N ALA A 154 -9.51 17.20 13.99
CA ALA A 154 -9.82 15.78 14.02
C ALA A 154 -9.24 15.11 12.76
N VAL A 155 -8.48 14.04 12.93
CA VAL A 155 -7.88 13.28 11.84
C VAL A 155 -8.28 11.81 11.89
N GLY A 156 -8.40 11.20 10.72
CA GLY A 156 -8.82 9.81 10.54
C GLY A 156 -7.99 9.13 9.46
N TYR A 157 -7.34 8.03 9.83
CA TYR A 157 -6.53 7.20 8.94
C TYR A 157 -7.18 5.85 8.73
N GLN A 158 -7.34 5.44 7.48
CA GLN A 158 -7.76 4.08 7.14
C GLN A 158 -6.54 3.27 6.70
N ILE A 159 -6.16 2.29 7.52
CA ILE A 159 -5.06 1.39 7.21
C ILE A 159 -5.68 0.10 6.68
N ILE A 160 -5.61 -0.10 5.36
CA ILE A 160 -6.19 -1.26 4.70
C ILE A 160 -5.09 -2.27 4.38
N ARG A 161 -5.36 -3.54 4.66
CA ARG A 161 -4.52 -4.65 4.21
C ARG A 161 -4.84 -4.93 2.74
N ARG A 162 -3.86 -4.74 1.87
CA ARG A 162 -3.92 -5.18 0.47
C ARG A 162 -3.09 -6.44 0.28
N PHE A 163 -3.57 -7.34 -0.57
CA PHE A 163 -2.76 -8.45 -1.03
C PHE A 163 -1.60 -7.93 -1.89
N THR A 164 -0.36 -8.30 -1.55
CA THR A 164 0.79 -8.08 -2.44
C THR A 164 0.80 -9.20 -3.48
N ALA A 165 0.06 -9.03 -4.57
CA ALA A 165 0.13 -9.95 -5.69
C ALA A 165 1.46 -9.73 -6.43
N THR A 166 2.43 -10.62 -6.26
CA THR A 166 3.63 -10.67 -7.10
C THR A 166 3.37 -11.42 -8.43
N ASN A 167 2.11 -11.66 -8.80
CA ASN A 167 1.74 -12.45 -9.98
C ASN A 167 0.96 -11.60 -11.02
N PRO A 168 1.41 -11.54 -12.29
CA PRO A 168 0.69 -10.86 -13.37
C PRO A 168 -0.66 -11.46 -13.78
N ALA A 169 -1.06 -12.63 -13.27
CA ALA A 169 -2.32 -13.30 -13.64
C ALA A 169 -3.59 -12.75 -12.95
N ASN A 170 -3.47 -11.70 -12.13
CA ASN A 170 -4.60 -11.14 -11.36
C ASN A 170 -4.81 -9.63 -11.62
N LEU A 171 -4.51 -9.17 -12.84
CA LEU A 171 -5.02 -7.90 -13.38
C LEU A 171 -6.32 -8.15 -14.14
#